data_AF-A0A7Y6K527-F1
#
_entry.id   AF-A0A7Y6K527-F1
#
_cell.length_a   1.000
_cell.length_b   1.000
_cell.length_c   1.000
_cell.angle_alpha   90.00
_cell.angle_beta   90.00
_cell.angle_gamma   90.00
#
_symmetry.space_group_name_H-M   'P 1'
#
loop_
_entity.id
_entity.type
_entity.pdbx_description
1 polymer ?
#
loop_
_entity_poly.entity_id
_entity_poly.type
_entity_poly.pdbx_seq_one_letter_code
_entity_poly.pdbx_strand_id
1 'polypeptide(L)' 'MERIVVSARYEVVNNVKPVAGPVEFVARVAEATKGNDLAARARRAVARRSGIRLADVKILVMLS' A
#
# COMPACT_ATOMS: atom_id res chain seq x y z
N MET A 1 21.56 -0.08 6.61
CA MET A 1 20.45 -0.45 5.69
C MET A 1 19.54 0.76 5.56
N GLU A 2 19.51 1.36 4.38
CA GLU A 2 18.81 2.62 4.10
C GLU A 2 17.29 2.42 3.95
N ARG A 3 16.51 3.40 4.40
CA ARG A 3 15.04 3.39 4.43
C ARG A 3 14.52 4.60 3.67
N ILE A 4 13.47 4.41 2.87
CA ILE A 4 12.78 5.48 2.14
C ILE A 4 11.30 5.49 2.49
N VAL A 5 10.67 6.65 2.39
CA VAL A 5 9.22 6.78 2.46
C VAL A 5 8.67 6.56 1.06
N VAL A 6 7.74 5.62 0.93
CA VAL A 6 7.04 5.33 -0.32
C VAL A 6 5.57 5.63 -0.14
N SER A 7 4.98 6.27 -1.13
CA SER A 7 3.56 6.59 -1.19
C SER A 7 2.87 5.68 -2.19
N ALA A 8 1.62 5.32 -1.95
CA ALA A 8 0.80 4.58 -2.91
C ALA A 8 -0.63 5.09 -2.87
N ARG A 9 -1.33 5.04 -4.00
CA ARG A 9 -2.78 5.25 -4.05
C ARG A 9 -3.47 3.90 -4.05
N TYR A 10 -4.47 3.76 -3.19
CA TYR A 10 -5.25 2.54 -3.07
C TYR A 10 -6.74 2.81 -3.28
N GLU A 11 -7.45 1.74 -3.57
CA GLU A 11 -8.91 1.64 -3.57
C GLU A 11 -9.29 0.37 -2.80
N VAL A 12 -10.23 0.51 -1.88
CA VAL A 12 -10.74 -0.57 -1.04
C VAL A 12 -12.24 -0.49 -0.93
N VAL A 13 -12.92 -1.63 -0.82
CA VAL A 13 -14.35 -1.66 -0.53
C VAL A 13 -14.50 -1.88 0.98
N ASN A 14 -14.93 -0.85 1.69
CA ASN A 14 -15.24 -0.95 3.12
C ASN A 14 -16.75 -0.81 3.32
N ASN A 15 -17.40 -1.88 3.82
CA ASN A 15 -18.83 -1.90 4.09
C ASN A 15 -19.66 -1.35 2.91
N VAL A 16 -19.42 -1.88 1.70
CA VAL A 16 -20.12 -1.54 0.44
C VAL A 16 -19.75 -0.16 -0.12
N LYS A 17 -18.97 0.66 0.59
CA LYS A 17 -18.49 1.96 0.08
C LYS A 17 -17.07 1.83 -0.47
N PRO A 18 -16.82 2.23 -1.73
CA PRO A 18 -15.46 2.37 -2.22
C PRO A 18 -14.80 3.54 -1.50
N VAL A 19 -13.64 3.28 -0.90
CA VAL A 19 -12.78 4.26 -0.25
C VAL A 19 -11.46 4.26 -1.00
N ALA A 20 -11.01 5.43 -1.44
CA ALA A 20 -9.73 5.61 -2.08
C ALA A 20 -8.91 6.66 -1.34
N GLY A 21 -7.59 6.46 -1.29
CA GLY A 21 -6.70 7.41 -0.62
C GLY A 21 -5.22 7.12 -0.82
N PRO A 22 -4.36 8.06 -0.40
CA PRO A 22 -2.93 7.80 -0.30
C PRO A 22 -2.62 6.96 0.94
N VAL A 23 -1.61 6.11 0.83
CA VAL A 23 -0.98 5.43 1.96
C VAL A 23 0.52 5.66 1.88
N GLU A 24 1.12 6.01 3.01
CA GLU A 24 2.56 6.16 3.13
C GLU A 24 3.12 5.04 4.00
N PHE A 25 4.22 4.45 3.56
CA PHE A 25 4.90 3.40 4.32
C PHE A 25 6.40 3.44 4.09
N VAL A 26 7.16 2.98 5.10
CA VAL A 26 8.62 2.97 5.04
C VAL A 26 9.12 1.68 4.41
N ALA A 27 9.76 1.77 3.25
CA ALA A 27 10.40 0.65 2.55
C ALA A 27 11.92 0.68 2.72
N ARG A 28 12.57 -0.50 2.64
CA ARG A 28 14.03 -0.54 2.51
C ARG A 28 14.39 -0.22 1.06
N VAL A 29 15.52 0.43 0.80
CA VAL A 29 15.93 0.77 -0.59
C VAL A 29 16.00 -0.46 -1.50
N ALA A 30 16.46 -1.60 -0.98
CA ALA A 30 16.51 -2.86 -1.72
C ALA A 30 15.14 -3.47 -2.05
N GLU A 31 14.07 -3.05 -1.36
CA GLU A 31 12.69 -3.45 -1.63
C GLU A 31 12.04 -2.50 -2.65
N ALA A 32 12.47 -1.23 -2.66
CA ALA A 32 11.96 -0.21 -3.55
C ALA A 32 12.16 -0.57 -5.03
N THR A 33 13.26 -1.23 -5.34
CA THR A 33 13.60 -1.72 -6.68
C THR A 33 12.86 -3.01 -7.06
N LYS A 34 12.20 -3.68 -6.10
CA LYS A 34 11.51 -4.96 -6.27
C LYS A 34 10.00 -4.77 -6.30
N GLY A 35 9.47 -3.87 -7.13
CA GLY A 35 8.08 -3.35 -7.14
C GLY A 35 6.92 -4.27 -6.71
N ASN A 36 7.00 -5.59 -6.93
CA ASN A 36 6.03 -6.57 -6.40
C ASN A 36 6.00 -6.63 -4.85
N ASP A 37 7.16 -6.49 -4.20
CA ASP A 37 7.29 -6.40 -2.74
C ASP A 37 6.70 -5.09 -2.21
N LEU A 38 6.97 -3.96 -2.87
CA LEU A 38 6.33 -2.68 -2.54
C LEU A 38 4.80 -2.81 -2.58
N ALA A 39 4.23 -3.39 -3.64
CA ALA A 39 2.78 -3.57 -3.78
C ALA A 39 2.20 -4.45 -2.67
N ALA A 40 2.90 -5.51 -2.26
CA ALA A 40 2.49 -6.34 -1.13
C ALA A 40 2.56 -5.56 0.19
N ARG A 41 3.60 -4.74 0.40
CA ARG A 41 3.76 -3.92 1.60
C ARG A 41 2.72 -2.80 1.68
N ALA A 42 2.43 -2.11 0.58
CA ALA A 42 1.35 -1.13 0.51
C ALA A 42 0.01 -1.77 0.85
N ARG A 43 -0.30 -2.95 0.28
CA ARG A 43 -1.54 -3.68 0.61
C ARG A 43 -1.64 -3.97 2.11
N ARG A 44 -0.55 -4.42 2.75
CA ARG A 44 -0.51 -4.63 4.21
C ARG A 44 -0.68 -3.35 5.00
N ALA A 45 -0.07 -2.25 4.56
CA ALA A 45 -0.20 -0.96 5.23
C ALA A 45 -1.65 -0.47 5.19
N VAL A 46 -2.32 -0.57 4.05
CA VAL A 46 -3.73 -0.20 3.88
C VAL A 46 -4.65 -1.12 4.68
N ALA A 47 -4.50 -2.45 4.54
CA ALA A 47 -5.29 -3.42 5.28
C ALA A 47 -5.24 -3.17 6.80
N ARG A 48 -4.04 -2.88 7.33
CA ARG A 48 -3.84 -2.57 8.75
C ARG A 48 -4.49 -1.25 9.17
N ARG A 49 -4.42 -0.19 8.35
CA ARG A 49 -5.00 1.13 8.67
C ARG A 49 -6.52 1.12 8.55
N SER A 50 -7.06 0.44 7.56
CA SER A 50 -8.48 0.45 7.22
C SER A 50 -9.26 -0.70 7.85
N GLY A 51 -8.59 -1.68 8.48
CA GLY A 51 -9.24 -2.81 9.15
C GLY A 51 -9.89 -3.81 8.19
N ILE A 52 -9.43 -3.88 6.94
CA ILE A 52 -10.00 -4.69 5.85
C ILE A 52 -9.06 -5.84 5.47
N ARG A 53 -9.59 -6.83 4.73
CA ARG A 53 -8.76 -7.95 4.28
C ARG A 53 -7.82 -7.50 3.17
N LEU A 54 -6.64 -8.10 3.14
CA LEU A 54 -5.64 -7.87 2.08
C LEU A 54 -6.18 -8.11 0.66
N ALA A 55 -7.09 -9.09 0.52
CA ALA A 55 -7.72 -9.43 -0.76
C ALA A 55 -8.62 -8.30 -1.29
N ASP A 56 -9.15 -7.46 -0.40
CA ASP A 56 -10.04 -6.35 -0.73
C ASP A 56 -9.26 -5.04 -0.97
N VAL A 57 -7.92 -5.09 -0.90
CA VAL A 57 -7.05 -3.94 -1.19
C VAL A 57 -6.52 -3.98 -2.61
N LYS A 58 -6.94 -3.00 -3.40
CA LYS A 58 -6.41 -2.75 -4.74
C LYS A 58 -5.45 -1.57 -4.69
N ILE A 59 -4.20 -1.78 -5.09
CA ILE A 59 -3.23 -0.69 -5.29
C ILE A 59 -3.38 -0.21 -6.72
N LEU A 60 -3.64 1.08 -6.90
CA LEU A 60 -3.83 1.70 -8.21
C LEU A 60 -2.50 2.21 -8.77
N VAL A 61 -1.70 2.86 -7.93
CA VAL A 61 -0.41 3.44 -8.35
C VAL A 61 0.56 3.47 -7.17
N MET A 62 1.83 3.21 -7.47
CA MET A 62 2.95 3.48 -6.58
C MET A 62 3.55 4.85 -6.91
N LEU A 63 3.83 5.63 -5.87
CA LEU A 63 4.48 6.93 -5.93
C LEU A 63 5.78 6.81 -5.12
N SER A 64 6.89 6.68 -5.84
CA SER A 64 8.25 6.61 -5.30
C SER A 64 8.88 7.99 -5.28
#